data_AF-A0A3M2BVM5-F1
#
_entry.id   AF-A0A3M2BVM5-F1
#
_cell.length_a   1.000
_cell.length_b   1.000
_cell.length_c   1.000
_cell.angle_alpha   90.00
_cell.angle_beta   90.00
_cell.angle_gamma   90.00
#
_symmetry.space_group_name_H-M   'P 1'
#
loop_
_entity.id
_entity.type
_entity.pdbx_description
1 polymer ?
#
loop_
_entity_poly.entity_id
_entity_poly.type
_entity_poly.pdbx_seq_one_letter_code
_entity_poly.pdbx_strand_id
1 'polypeptide(L)'
;MQEKSVTVAGETYSLKKPFFVMATQNPIEQEGTYPLPEAQLDRFMFKLDVGYSSREELHEIANRTTRAVEPTIEPVLDGDRILAYQQLVRRVLIAPHVQDYAIRCVLATHPEGEYANKLAKQFLRFGGSPRAVQALILAGKVRALLDQRTHVSTDDIKLVLLPALRHRVILNFEGQAEGITPDMILNDIMDTLPIEVDSIKA
;
A
#
# COMPACT_ATOMS: atom_id res chain seq x y z
N MET A 1 -2.76 -16.35 -5.64
CA MET A 1 -3.08 -14.90 -5.60
C MET A 1 -3.12 -14.27 -6.99
N GLN A 2 -2.05 -14.36 -7.79
CA GLN A 2 -1.97 -13.67 -9.09
C GLN A 2 -2.86 -14.30 -10.18
N GLU A 3 -2.82 -15.62 -10.31
CA GLU A 3 -3.52 -16.38 -11.35
C GLU A 3 -5.05 -16.46 -11.15
N LYS A 4 -5.53 -16.21 -9.93
CA LYS A 4 -6.95 -16.33 -9.55
C LYS A 4 -7.57 -17.71 -9.85
N SER A 5 -6.74 -18.72 -10.03
CA SER A 5 -7.11 -20.12 -10.21
C SER A 5 -6.13 -21.02 -9.46
N VAL A 6 -6.53 -22.27 -9.23
CA VAL A 6 -5.72 -23.33 -8.63
C VAL A 6 -5.90 -24.59 -9.46
N THR A 7 -4.80 -25.21 -9.90
CA THR A 7 -4.83 -26.48 -10.63
C THR A 7 -4.39 -27.61 -9.71
N VAL A 8 -5.24 -28.64 -9.54
CA VAL A 8 -4.94 -29.83 -8.73
C VAL A 8 -5.30 -31.05 -9.56
N ALA A 9 -4.35 -32.01 -9.66
CA ALA A 9 -4.56 -33.26 -10.40
C ALA A 9 -5.05 -33.07 -11.86
N GLY A 10 -4.63 -32.00 -12.53
CA GLY A 10 -5.02 -31.69 -13.91
C GLY A 10 -6.32 -30.90 -14.05
N GLU A 11 -7.08 -30.71 -12.97
CA GLU A 11 -8.30 -29.90 -12.97
C GLU A 11 -8.03 -28.48 -12.48
N THR A 12 -8.51 -27.47 -13.22
CA THR A 12 -8.32 -26.06 -12.88
C THR A 12 -9.58 -25.45 -12.29
N TYR A 13 -9.48 -24.96 -11.07
CA TYR A 13 -10.55 -24.33 -10.30
C TYR A 13 -10.36 -22.82 -10.30
N SER A 14 -11.37 -22.07 -10.75
CA SER A 14 -11.36 -20.60 -10.67
C SER A 14 -11.82 -20.13 -9.29
N LEU A 15 -11.11 -19.17 -8.72
CA LEU A 15 -11.49 -18.58 -7.43
C LEU A 15 -12.73 -17.69 -7.59
N LYS A 16 -13.70 -17.84 -6.67
CA LYS A 16 -14.92 -17.01 -6.65
C LYS A 16 -14.55 -15.54 -6.41
N LYS A 17 -15.21 -14.64 -7.13
CA LYS A 17 -15.05 -13.19 -7.00
C LYS A 17 -16.15 -12.60 -6.09
N PRO A 18 -15.88 -11.53 -5.33
CA PRO A 18 -14.58 -10.90 -5.12
C PRO A 18 -13.62 -11.82 -4.34
N PHE A 19 -12.35 -11.81 -4.74
CA PHE A 19 -11.29 -12.56 -4.05
C PHE A 19 -10.32 -11.57 -3.41
N PHE A 20 -10.12 -11.72 -2.11
CA PHE A 20 -9.28 -10.85 -1.29
C PHE A 20 -8.41 -11.71 -0.37
N VAL A 21 -7.14 -11.32 -0.21
CA VAL A 21 -6.21 -11.97 0.71
C VAL A 21 -5.72 -10.94 1.70
N MET A 22 -5.89 -11.26 2.98
CA MET A 22 -5.26 -10.57 4.09
C MET A 22 -4.27 -11.55 4.73
N ALA A 23 -3.00 -11.18 4.73
CA ALA A 23 -1.95 -11.96 5.39
C ALA A 23 -1.46 -11.18 6.61
N THR A 24 -1.31 -11.86 7.74
CA THR A 24 -0.75 -11.32 8.96
C THR A 24 0.60 -11.97 9.22
N GLN A 25 1.56 -11.19 9.74
CA GLN A 25 2.87 -11.70 10.15
C GLN A 25 3.10 -11.27 11.59
N ASN A 26 3.36 -12.21 12.48
CA ASN A 26 3.76 -11.91 13.86
C ASN A 26 5.28 -11.70 13.90
N PRO A 27 5.77 -10.50 14.22
CA PRO A 27 7.20 -10.20 14.15
C PRO A 27 8.03 -10.88 15.26
N ILE A 28 7.39 -11.42 16.30
CA ILE A 28 8.06 -12.01 17.48
C ILE A 28 8.22 -13.54 17.34
N GLU A 29 7.57 -14.16 16.36
CA GLU A 29 7.47 -15.61 16.24
C GLU A 29 8.75 -16.20 15.58
N GLN A 30 9.61 -16.81 16.40
CA GLN A 30 10.94 -17.33 16.00
C GLN A 30 10.93 -18.79 15.50
N GLU A 31 9.81 -19.50 15.59
CA GLU A 31 9.71 -20.91 15.16
C GLU A 31 9.03 -21.02 13.78
N GLY A 32 9.72 -21.61 12.81
CA GLY A 32 9.11 -22.14 11.59
C GLY A 32 8.60 -21.12 10.56
N THR A 33 8.78 -19.82 10.77
CA THR A 33 8.36 -18.79 9.81
C THR A 33 9.49 -18.46 8.84
N TYR A 34 9.36 -18.91 7.59
CA TYR A 34 10.19 -18.38 6.51
C TYR A 34 9.63 -17.01 6.13
N PRO A 35 10.37 -15.90 6.31
CA PRO A 35 9.89 -14.60 5.90
C PRO A 35 9.56 -14.63 4.41
N LEU A 36 8.44 -14.02 4.03
CA LEU A 36 8.07 -13.93 2.62
C LEU A 36 9.17 -13.19 1.87
N PRO A 37 9.73 -13.78 0.79
CA PRO A 37 10.67 -13.08 -0.05
C PRO A 37 10.07 -11.76 -0.56
N GLU A 38 10.91 -10.77 -0.82
CA GLU A 38 10.51 -9.42 -1.22
C GLU A 38 9.68 -9.43 -2.51
N ALA A 39 10.02 -10.33 -3.44
CA ALA A 39 9.25 -10.55 -4.66
C ALA A 39 7.81 -11.06 -4.40
N GLN A 40 7.58 -11.73 -3.27
CA GLN A 40 6.24 -12.13 -2.83
C GLN A 40 5.51 -10.98 -2.12
N LEU A 41 6.22 -10.22 -1.28
CA LEU A 41 5.67 -9.03 -0.63
C LEU A 41 5.20 -7.98 -1.65
N ASP A 42 5.94 -7.77 -2.74
CA ASP A 42 5.57 -6.81 -3.79
C ASP A 42 4.18 -7.06 -4.42
N ARG A 43 3.65 -8.29 -4.30
CA ARG A 43 2.31 -8.65 -4.79
C ARG A 43 1.18 -8.13 -3.90
N PHE A 44 1.47 -7.76 -2.65
CA PHE A 44 0.48 -7.16 -1.76
C PHE A 44 0.29 -5.69 -2.10
N MET A 45 -0.96 -5.25 -2.21
CA MET A 45 -1.27 -3.83 -2.50
C MET A 45 -0.70 -2.92 -1.41
N PHE A 46 -0.95 -3.28 -0.14
CA PHE A 46 -0.49 -2.57 1.04
C PHE A 46 0.19 -3.48 2.05
N LYS A 47 1.13 -2.91 2.81
CA LYS A 47 1.57 -3.39 4.13
C LYS A 47 1.13 -2.37 5.18
N LEU A 48 0.46 -2.84 6.22
CA LEU A 48 0.03 -2.02 7.36
C LEU A 48 0.79 -2.47 8.60
N ASP A 49 1.42 -1.52 9.28
CA ASP A 49 2.01 -1.78 10.59
C ASP A 49 0.96 -1.46 11.65
N VAL A 50 0.55 -2.49 12.39
CA VAL A 50 -0.47 -2.39 13.44
C VAL A 50 0.24 -2.17 14.77
N GLY A 51 0.04 -0.98 15.36
CA GLY A 51 0.56 -0.64 16.68
C GLY A 51 -0.27 -1.22 17.82
N TYR A 52 0.15 -0.93 19.05
CA TYR A 52 -0.63 -1.26 20.24
C TYR A 52 -1.82 -0.31 20.41
N SER A 53 -2.91 -0.83 20.96
CA SER A 53 -4.08 -0.02 21.32
C SER A 53 -3.81 0.86 22.53
N SER A 54 -4.38 2.07 22.53
CA SER A 54 -4.37 2.95 23.69
C SER A 54 -5.20 2.38 24.84
N ARG A 55 -5.02 2.93 26.05
CA ARG A 55 -5.81 2.53 27.22
C ARG A 55 -7.32 2.74 26.97
N GLU A 56 -7.67 3.84 26.34
CA GLU A 56 -9.05 4.22 26.01
C GLU A 56 -9.65 3.25 24.99
N GLU A 57 -8.88 2.88 23.95
CA GLU A 57 -9.29 1.86 22.98
C GLU A 57 -9.47 0.49 23.63
N LEU A 58 -8.56 0.08 24.53
CA LEU A 58 -8.67 -1.18 25.27
C LEU A 58 -9.90 -1.20 26.19
N HIS A 59 -10.21 -0.08 26.85
CA HIS A 59 -11.45 0.05 27.63
C HIS A 59 -12.69 -0.15 26.75
N GLU A 60 -12.72 0.46 25.56
CA GLU A 60 -13.84 0.30 24.63
C GLU A 60 -13.95 -1.13 24.08
N ILE A 61 -12.82 -1.76 23.73
CA ILE A 61 -12.76 -3.16 23.29
C ILE A 61 -13.31 -4.07 24.38
N ALA A 62 -12.86 -3.91 25.63
CA ALA A 62 -13.38 -4.68 26.75
C ALA A 62 -14.88 -4.44 26.93
N ASN A 63 -15.31 -3.18 26.94
CA ASN A 63 -16.73 -2.83 27.08
C ASN A 63 -17.62 -3.44 26.00
N ARG A 64 -17.15 -3.57 24.75
CA ARG A 64 -17.93 -4.15 23.65
C ARG A 64 -17.91 -5.68 23.66
N THR A 65 -16.77 -6.28 23.97
CA THR A 65 -16.58 -7.74 23.82
C THR A 65 -16.96 -8.54 25.05
N THR A 66 -17.03 -7.91 26.24
CA THR A 66 -17.38 -8.61 27.49
C THR A 66 -18.83 -8.36 27.95
N ARG A 67 -19.68 -7.78 27.10
CA ARG A 67 -21.12 -7.66 27.36
C ARG A 67 -21.85 -8.89 26.85
N ALA A 68 -22.96 -9.24 27.50
CA ALA A 68 -23.79 -10.38 27.11
C ALA A 68 -24.60 -10.16 25.81
N VAL A 69 -24.54 -8.96 25.22
CA VAL A 69 -25.30 -8.62 24.02
C VAL A 69 -24.37 -8.70 22.81
N GLU A 70 -24.61 -9.67 21.94
CA GLU A 70 -23.96 -9.72 20.63
C GLU A 70 -24.64 -8.74 19.66
N PRO A 71 -23.86 -7.88 18.97
CA PRO A 71 -24.43 -6.97 17.99
C PRO A 71 -24.95 -7.73 16.77
N THR A 72 -26.18 -7.42 16.35
CA THR A 72 -26.70 -7.92 15.07
C THR A 72 -26.12 -7.08 13.93
N ILE A 73 -25.51 -7.73 12.94
CA ILE A 73 -24.88 -7.07 11.79
C ILE A 73 -25.85 -7.09 10.61
N GLU A 74 -26.15 -5.91 10.05
CA GLU A 74 -26.93 -5.77 8.82
C GLU A 74 -26.00 -5.65 7.60
N PRO A 75 -26.10 -6.55 6.60
CA PRO A 75 -25.30 -6.44 5.38
C PRO A 75 -25.67 -5.19 4.57
N VAL A 76 -24.73 -4.26 4.43
CA VAL A 76 -24.92 -3.03 3.63
C VAL A 76 -24.44 -3.16 2.18
N LEU A 77 -23.66 -4.21 1.87
CA LEU A 77 -23.04 -4.43 0.56
C LEU A 77 -22.92 -5.92 0.26
N ASP A 78 -23.02 -6.27 -1.03
CA ASP A 78 -22.84 -7.63 -1.54
C ASP A 78 -21.64 -7.73 -2.50
N GLY A 79 -21.31 -8.97 -2.92
CA GLY A 79 -20.17 -9.24 -3.79
C GLY A 79 -20.28 -8.58 -5.17
N ASP A 80 -21.48 -8.52 -5.74
CA ASP A 80 -21.69 -7.96 -7.09
C ASP A 80 -21.52 -6.43 -7.08
N ARG A 81 -22.00 -5.77 -6.01
CA ARG A 81 -21.77 -4.33 -5.79
C ARG A 81 -20.28 -4.03 -5.55
N ILE A 82 -19.55 -4.88 -4.81
CA ILE A 82 -18.09 -4.73 -4.67
C ILE A 82 -17.42 -4.77 -6.05
N LEU A 83 -17.81 -5.71 -6.91
CA LEU A 83 -17.26 -5.80 -8.26
C LEU A 83 -17.62 -4.58 -9.13
N ALA A 84 -18.85 -4.06 -9.00
CA ALA A 84 -19.26 -2.83 -9.66
C ALA A 84 -18.41 -1.63 -9.20
N TYR A 85 -18.15 -1.51 -7.89
CA TYR A 85 -17.30 -0.46 -7.33
C TYR A 85 -15.84 -0.57 -7.78
N GLN A 86 -15.29 -1.78 -7.90
CA GLN A 86 -13.94 -1.96 -8.48
C GLN A 86 -13.84 -1.43 -9.92
N GLN A 87 -14.92 -1.51 -10.70
CA GLN A 87 -14.97 -0.91 -12.04
C GLN A 87 -15.13 0.61 -11.98
N LEU A 88 -15.93 1.12 -11.05
CA LEU A 88 -16.09 2.56 -10.82
C LEU A 88 -14.76 3.23 -10.47
N VAL A 89 -13.98 2.63 -9.56
CA VAL A 89 -12.64 3.12 -9.18
C VAL A 89 -11.76 3.33 -10.40
N ARG A 90 -11.79 2.44 -11.40
CA ARG A 90 -10.96 2.58 -12.61
C ARG A 90 -11.32 3.82 -13.44
N ARG A 91 -12.57 4.27 -13.39
CA ARG A 91 -13.11 5.41 -14.15
C ARG A 91 -12.80 6.77 -13.53
N VAL A 92 -12.34 6.81 -12.28
CA VAL A 92 -11.95 8.06 -11.60
C VAL A 92 -10.84 8.75 -12.39
N LEU A 93 -10.99 10.06 -12.60
CA LEU A 93 -10.08 10.87 -13.39
C LEU A 93 -8.76 11.08 -12.64
N ILE A 94 -7.65 11.08 -13.37
CA ILE A 94 -6.34 11.46 -12.85
C ILE A 94 -5.73 12.44 -13.84
N ALA A 95 -5.36 13.64 -13.35
CA ALA A 95 -4.70 14.63 -14.19
C ALA A 95 -3.25 14.17 -14.49
N PRO A 96 -2.69 14.52 -15.67
CA PRO A 96 -1.33 14.10 -16.04
C PRO A 96 -0.27 14.43 -14.99
N HIS A 97 -0.32 15.61 -14.37
CA HIS A 97 0.63 16.03 -13.33
C HIS A 97 0.52 15.20 -12.04
N VAL A 98 -0.69 14.75 -11.66
CA VAL A 98 -0.89 13.88 -10.49
C VAL A 98 -0.37 12.47 -10.76
N GLN A 99 -0.60 11.96 -11.98
CA GLN A 99 -0.05 10.68 -12.40
C GLN A 99 1.48 10.73 -12.43
N ASP A 100 2.05 11.79 -12.99
CA ASP A 100 3.49 12.04 -13.01
C ASP A 100 4.07 12.13 -11.59
N TYR A 101 3.42 12.86 -10.68
CA TYR A 101 3.82 12.91 -9.28
C TYR A 101 3.88 11.51 -8.64
N ALA A 102 2.87 10.67 -8.86
CA ALA A 102 2.89 9.28 -8.37
C ALA A 102 4.04 8.44 -8.95
N ILE A 103 4.40 8.66 -10.23
CA ILE A 103 5.55 8.01 -10.86
C ILE A 103 6.85 8.52 -10.23
N ARG A 104 7.01 9.83 -10.07
CA ARG A 104 8.19 10.44 -9.45
C ARG A 104 8.38 10.01 -8.00
N CYS A 105 7.31 9.82 -7.23
CA CYS A 105 7.39 9.24 -5.88
C CYS A 105 8.06 7.86 -5.90
N VAL A 106 7.73 7.02 -6.89
CA VAL A 106 8.35 5.69 -7.02
C VAL A 106 9.80 5.81 -7.52
N LEU A 107 10.06 6.65 -8.53
CA LEU A 107 11.42 6.86 -9.04
C LEU A 107 12.35 7.48 -7.98
N ALA A 108 11.84 8.29 -7.07
CA ALA A 108 12.60 8.85 -5.96
C ALA A 108 13.10 7.79 -4.97
N THR A 109 12.52 6.59 -4.97
CA THR A 109 13.00 5.46 -4.16
C THR A 109 14.14 4.69 -4.82
N HIS A 110 14.51 5.00 -6.07
CA HIS A 110 15.58 4.30 -6.78
C HIS A 110 16.90 5.03 -6.51
N PRO A 111 17.90 4.42 -5.84
CA PRO A 111 19.09 5.15 -5.38
C PRO A 111 19.87 5.85 -6.51
N GLU A 112 19.93 5.25 -7.70
CA GLU A 112 20.58 5.86 -8.87
C GLU A 112 19.63 6.74 -9.73
N GLY A 113 18.42 7.00 -9.24
CA GLY A 113 17.39 7.75 -9.93
C GLY A 113 17.58 9.26 -9.85
N GLU A 114 17.11 9.97 -10.88
CA GLU A 114 17.13 11.43 -10.95
C GLU A 114 16.42 12.09 -9.76
N TYR A 115 15.28 11.53 -9.36
CA TYR A 115 14.44 12.07 -8.28
C TYR A 115 14.86 11.61 -6.88
N ALA A 116 15.92 10.80 -6.75
CA ALA A 116 16.33 10.26 -5.46
C ALA A 116 17.01 11.32 -4.59
N ASN A 117 16.47 11.49 -3.39
CA ASN A 117 17.02 12.40 -2.39
C ASN A 117 18.23 11.77 -1.67
N LYS A 118 18.84 12.52 -0.75
CA LYS A 118 20.07 12.09 -0.05
C LYS A 118 19.86 10.78 0.72
N LEU A 119 18.74 10.63 1.42
CA LEU A 119 18.46 9.42 2.21
C LEU A 119 18.25 8.20 1.31
N ALA A 120 17.49 8.35 0.23
CA ALA A 120 17.28 7.28 -0.74
C ALA A 120 18.60 6.81 -1.37
N LYS A 121 19.46 7.75 -1.78
CA LYS A 121 20.78 7.47 -2.34
C LYS A 121 21.70 6.73 -1.38
N GLN A 122 21.69 7.14 -0.11
CA GLN A 122 22.59 6.60 0.90
C GLN A 122 22.13 5.24 1.43
N PHE A 123 20.82 5.05 1.65
CA PHE A 123 20.33 3.92 2.44
C PHE A 123 19.50 2.90 1.67
N LEU A 124 19.03 3.19 0.44
CA LEU A 124 18.29 2.22 -0.36
C LEU A 124 19.23 1.40 -1.25
N ARG A 125 19.01 0.10 -1.27
CA ARG A 125 19.60 -0.84 -2.22
C ARG A 125 18.69 -1.03 -3.44
N PHE A 126 17.38 -1.10 -3.23
CA PHE A 126 16.38 -1.24 -4.29
C PHE A 126 15.15 -0.40 -3.98
N GLY A 127 14.60 0.24 -5.00
CA GLY A 127 13.37 1.01 -4.92
C GLY A 127 12.13 0.24 -5.35
N GLY A 128 10.99 0.94 -5.35
CA GLY A 128 9.68 0.37 -5.65
C GLY A 128 9.54 -0.14 -7.09
N SER A 129 8.79 -1.23 -7.25
CA SER A 129 8.47 -1.83 -8.55
C SER A 129 7.38 -1.04 -9.31
N PRO A 130 7.08 -1.36 -10.59
CA PRO A 130 5.93 -0.80 -11.30
C PRO A 130 4.58 -1.05 -10.58
N ARG A 131 4.48 -2.07 -9.71
CA ARG A 131 3.27 -2.31 -8.90
C ARG A 131 3.06 -1.21 -7.86
N ALA A 132 4.13 -0.53 -7.42
CA ALA A 132 4.01 0.62 -6.54
C ALA A 132 3.17 1.73 -7.18
N VAL A 133 3.47 2.11 -8.42
CA VAL A 133 2.71 3.14 -9.15
C VAL A 133 1.24 2.73 -9.29
N GLN A 134 0.99 1.47 -9.64
CA GLN A 134 -0.38 0.94 -9.74
C GLN A 134 -1.13 1.02 -8.40
N ALA A 135 -0.46 0.63 -7.31
CA ALA A 135 -1.03 0.69 -5.96
C ALA A 135 -1.35 2.14 -5.55
N LEU A 136 -0.42 3.08 -5.75
CA LEU A 136 -0.62 4.50 -5.46
C LEU A 136 -1.81 5.07 -6.23
N ILE A 137 -1.88 4.86 -7.54
CA ILE A 137 -2.95 5.41 -8.38
C ILE A 137 -4.31 4.80 -8.00
N LEU A 138 -4.40 3.47 -7.88
CA LEU A 138 -5.67 2.82 -7.54
C LEU A 138 -6.15 3.21 -6.14
N ALA A 139 -5.23 3.29 -5.18
CA ALA A 139 -5.54 3.73 -3.83
C ALA A 139 -5.97 5.20 -3.77
N GLY A 140 -5.27 6.08 -4.49
CA GLY A 140 -5.64 7.49 -4.61
C GLY A 140 -7.03 7.68 -5.23
N LYS A 141 -7.38 6.87 -6.24
CA LYS A 141 -8.74 6.84 -6.83
C LYS A 141 -9.81 6.40 -5.82
N VAL A 142 -9.53 5.37 -5.01
CA VAL A 142 -10.43 4.95 -3.92
C VAL A 142 -10.59 6.08 -2.90
N ARG A 143 -9.49 6.74 -2.52
CA ARG A 143 -9.48 7.83 -1.55
C ARG A 143 -10.31 9.03 -2.00
N ALA A 144 -10.17 9.43 -3.26
CA ALA A 144 -10.97 10.49 -3.87
C ALA A 144 -12.47 10.15 -3.82
N LEU A 145 -12.86 8.92 -4.18
CA LEU A 145 -14.27 8.50 -4.14
C LEU A 145 -14.84 8.46 -2.72
N LEU A 146 -14.07 8.00 -1.73
CA LEU A 146 -14.46 8.03 -0.32
C LEU A 146 -14.62 9.46 0.20
N ASP A 147 -13.94 10.41 -0.42
CA ASP A 147 -14.05 11.85 -0.18
C ASP A 147 -15.05 12.55 -1.14
N GLN A 148 -15.91 11.75 -1.81
CA GLN A 148 -16.95 12.23 -2.74
C GLN A 148 -16.43 13.05 -3.94
N ARG A 149 -15.15 12.91 -4.28
CA ARG A 149 -14.51 13.52 -5.45
C ARG A 149 -14.41 12.53 -6.61
N THR A 150 -14.54 13.05 -7.82
CA THR A 150 -14.45 12.27 -9.07
C THR A 150 -13.06 12.31 -9.72
N HIS A 151 -12.10 12.97 -9.08
CA HIS A 151 -10.73 13.13 -9.54
C HIS A 151 -9.72 12.98 -8.40
N VAL A 152 -8.56 12.43 -8.71
CA VAL A 152 -7.44 12.25 -7.78
C VAL A 152 -6.62 13.53 -7.66
N SER A 153 -6.22 13.86 -6.44
CA SER A 153 -5.27 14.92 -6.10
C SER A 153 -3.91 14.33 -5.69
N THR A 154 -2.86 15.14 -5.63
CA THR A 154 -1.56 14.70 -5.10
C THR A 154 -1.61 14.36 -3.62
N ASP A 155 -2.49 14.99 -2.84
CA ASP A 155 -2.70 14.66 -1.42
C ASP A 155 -3.24 13.24 -1.25
N ASP A 156 -4.13 12.79 -2.15
CA ASP A 156 -4.61 11.40 -2.14
C ASP A 156 -3.45 10.40 -2.35
N ILE A 157 -2.45 10.75 -3.17
CA ILE A 157 -1.25 9.94 -3.39
C ILE A 157 -0.35 9.93 -2.15
N LYS A 158 -0.14 11.09 -1.50
CA LYS A 158 0.64 11.21 -0.27
C LYS A 158 0.08 10.34 0.86
N LEU A 159 -1.24 10.39 1.06
CA LEU A 159 -1.92 9.64 2.14
C LEU A 159 -1.78 8.12 2.01
N VAL A 160 -1.59 7.61 0.79
CA VAL A 160 -1.47 6.17 0.53
C VAL A 160 -0.03 5.73 0.27
N LEU A 161 0.92 6.67 0.35
CA LEU A 161 2.31 6.48 -0.03
C LEU A 161 2.99 5.43 0.84
N LEU A 162 2.96 5.62 2.16
CA LEU A 162 3.59 4.70 3.11
C LEU A 162 3.05 3.26 3.00
N PRO A 163 1.74 2.99 3.11
CA PRO A 163 1.25 1.62 3.04
C PRO A 163 1.50 0.97 1.67
N ALA A 164 1.60 1.76 0.59
CA ALA A 164 1.95 1.25 -0.73
C ALA A 164 3.45 0.97 -0.90
N LEU A 165 4.35 1.76 -0.32
CA LEU A 165 5.78 1.66 -0.65
C LEU A 165 6.64 0.98 0.41
N ARG A 166 6.23 0.94 1.68
CA ARG A 166 7.11 0.50 2.78
C ARG A 166 7.66 -0.92 2.67
N HIS A 167 6.94 -1.82 2.01
CA HIS A 167 7.37 -3.20 1.74
C HIS A 167 8.00 -3.39 0.35
N ARG A 168 8.16 -2.31 -0.41
CA ARG A 168 8.70 -2.29 -1.77
C ARG A 168 10.06 -1.62 -1.87
N VAL A 169 10.55 -1.02 -0.79
CA VAL A 169 11.88 -0.43 -0.71
C VAL A 169 12.76 -1.30 0.19
N ILE A 170 14.00 -1.55 -0.26
CA ILE A 170 14.94 -2.43 0.42
C ILE A 170 16.14 -1.61 0.85
N LEU A 171 16.40 -1.59 2.16
CA LEU A 171 17.56 -0.91 2.74
C LEU A 171 18.85 -1.66 2.43
N ASN A 172 19.96 -0.94 2.32
CA ASN A 172 21.30 -1.51 2.33
C ASN A 172 21.76 -1.81 3.78
N PHE A 173 22.94 -2.41 3.90
CA PHE A 173 23.48 -2.82 5.20
C PHE A 173 23.72 -1.64 6.15
N GLU A 174 24.17 -0.50 5.61
CA GLU A 174 24.39 0.73 6.38
C GLU A 174 23.09 1.24 7.00
N GLY A 175 22.03 1.37 6.20
CA GLY A 175 20.72 1.80 6.70
C GLY A 175 20.13 0.86 7.75
N GLN A 176 20.36 -0.45 7.62
CA GLN A 176 19.97 -1.41 8.65
C GLN A 176 20.77 -1.23 9.94
N ALA A 177 22.10 -1.04 9.84
CA ALA A 177 22.98 -0.87 10.99
C ALA A 177 22.69 0.44 11.76
N GLU A 178 22.30 1.50 11.06
CA GLU A 178 21.95 2.81 11.65
C GLU A 178 20.50 2.89 12.15
N GLY A 179 19.71 1.82 11.99
CA GLY A 179 18.31 1.79 12.42
C GLY A 179 17.39 2.67 11.56
N ILE A 180 17.79 2.98 10.33
CA ILE A 180 16.94 3.68 9.37
C ILE A 180 15.78 2.77 9.00
N THR A 181 14.59 3.35 8.89
CA THR A 181 13.38 2.62 8.48
C THR A 181 12.94 3.04 7.07
N PRO A 182 12.25 2.16 6.32
CA PRO A 182 11.60 2.53 5.06
C PRO A 182 10.73 3.78 5.19
N ASP A 183 9.95 3.86 6.27
CA ASP A 183 9.03 4.97 6.51
C ASP A 183 9.76 6.31 6.69
N MET A 184 10.95 6.34 7.31
CA MET A 184 11.75 7.57 7.41
C MET A 184 12.14 8.12 6.02
N ILE A 185 12.62 7.25 5.13
CA ILE A 185 13.02 7.63 3.78
C ILE A 185 11.80 8.04 2.95
N LEU A 186 10.70 7.29 3.06
CA LEU A 186 9.48 7.57 2.31
C LEU A 186 8.80 8.88 2.75
N ASN A 187 8.83 9.21 4.04
CA ASN A 187 8.36 10.52 4.53
C ASN A 187 9.25 11.64 4.01
N ASP A 188 10.57 11.48 4.05
CA ASP A 188 11.51 12.47 3.50
C ASP A 188 11.30 12.68 1.99
N ILE A 189 11.04 11.62 1.22
CA ILE A 189 10.63 11.74 -0.20
C ILE A 189 9.32 12.52 -0.34
N MET A 190 8.31 12.20 0.48
CA MET A 190 7.01 12.86 0.45
C MET A 190 7.10 14.36 0.74
N ASP A 191 8.01 14.76 1.63
CA ASP A 191 8.20 16.15 2.06
C ASP A 191 9.08 16.95 1.09
N THR A 192 10.09 16.30 0.48
CA THR A 192 11.09 16.98 -0.36
C THR A 192 10.77 16.96 -1.86
N LEU A 193 9.97 16.01 -2.34
CA LEU A 193 9.65 15.88 -3.76
C LEU A 193 8.66 16.97 -4.20
N PRO A 194 9.02 17.84 -5.17
CA PRO A 194 8.12 18.89 -5.65
C PRO A 194 6.83 18.32 -6.25
N ILE A 195 5.70 18.98 -6.02
CA ILE A 195 4.42 18.57 -6.60
C ILE A 195 4.40 18.84 -8.11
N GLU A 196 4.91 20.01 -8.51
CA GLU A 196 5.07 20.39 -9.91
C GLU A 196 6.54 20.38 -10.28
N VAL A 197 6.85 19.89 -11.48
CA VAL A 197 8.16 20.06 -12.08
C VAL A 197 7.91 20.92 -13.30
N ASP A 198 8.62 22.04 -13.41
CA ASP A 198 8.62 22.81 -14.66
C ASP A 198 9.00 21.84 -15.77
N SER A 199 8.13 21.70 -16.76
CA SER A 199 8.34 20.82 -17.90
C SER A 199 9.71 21.14 -18.50
N ILE A 200 10.67 20.24 -18.30
CA ILE A 200 12.01 20.36 -18.87
C ILE A 200 11.82 20.49 -20.38
N LYS A 201 12.33 21.61 -20.91
CA LYS A 201 12.39 21.90 -22.34
C LYS A 201 12.92 20.67 -23.08
N ALA A 202 12.18 20.28 -24.12
CA ALA A 202 12.51 19.23 -25.07
C ALA A 202 13.95 19.32 -25.60
#